data_AF-A0A2N4UQS1-F1
#
_entry.id   AF-A0A2N4UQS1-F1
#
_cell.length_a   1.000
_cell.length_b   1.000
_cell.length_c   1.000
_cell.angle_alpha   90.00
_cell.angle_beta   90.00
_cell.angle_gamma   90.00
#
_symmetry.space_group_name_H-M   'P 1'
#
loop_
_entity.id
_entity.type
_entity.pdbx_description
1 polymer ?
#
loop_
_entity_poly.entity_id
_entity_poly.type
_entity_poly.pdbx_seq_one_letter_code
_entity_poly.pdbx_strand_id
1 'polypeptide(L)'
;MDKGFLLNISEIFSIEAEFNNVVSWLHVCQVSSDEESKLSCISIQLNSEEYLWSNWEALTNEVAINYISTLKSTFSKWNCYIIFACTFNISKELKYKIENNKFAARKIIIEVNDYISEPEIRNIINNRILAFNINLSDSSAFKVIEQPLSKTSDILIEMKLPLDKKDESINKRQAWIAKEIDRIKTNEN
;
A
#
# COMPACT_ATOMS: atom_id res chain seq x y z
N MET A 1 25.12 -3.57 -10.58
CA MET A 1 24.55 -4.70 -9.81
C MET A 1 23.19 -4.99 -10.38
N ASP A 2 23.02 -6.16 -11.00
CA ASP A 2 21.72 -6.65 -11.43
C ASP A 2 20.80 -6.70 -10.20
N LYS A 3 19.78 -5.85 -10.16
CA LYS A 3 18.74 -5.94 -9.14
C LYS A 3 17.98 -7.22 -9.45
N GLY A 4 18.24 -8.28 -8.69
CA GLY A 4 17.73 -9.64 -8.85
C GLY A 4 16.23 -9.80 -8.60
N PHE A 5 15.42 -8.97 -9.22
CA PHE A 5 13.97 -9.11 -9.34
C PHE A 5 13.68 -9.18 -10.83
N LEU A 6 13.68 -10.40 -11.38
CA LEU A 6 13.24 -10.59 -12.75
C LEU A 6 11.72 -10.80 -12.72
N LEU A 7 10.97 -9.84 -13.27
CA LEU A 7 9.57 -10.05 -13.66
C LEU A 7 9.57 -11.05 -14.81
N ASN A 8 9.54 -12.33 -14.44
CA ASN A 8 9.76 -13.41 -15.40
C ASN A 8 8.49 -13.82 -16.15
N ILE A 9 7.29 -13.43 -15.68
CA ILE A 9 6.05 -13.95 -16.25
C ILE A 9 4.97 -12.85 -16.29
N SER A 10 4.59 -12.46 -17.51
CA SER A 10 3.31 -11.82 -17.80
C SER A 10 2.43 -12.83 -18.52
N GLU A 11 1.40 -13.32 -17.84
CA GLU A 11 0.39 -14.19 -18.44
C GLU A 11 -0.91 -13.41 -18.63
N ILE A 12 -1.64 -13.73 -19.70
CA ILE A 12 -3.01 -13.25 -19.86
C ILE A 12 -3.82 -13.88 -18.73
N PHE A 13 -4.40 -13.02 -17.89
CA PHE A 13 -5.28 -13.43 -16.82
C PHE A 13 -6.70 -13.13 -17.26
N SER A 14 -7.45 -14.18 -17.58
CA SER A 14 -8.85 -14.05 -17.93
C SER A 14 -9.67 -13.94 -16.65
N ILE A 15 -10.29 -12.79 -16.46
CA ILE A 15 -11.42 -12.63 -15.53
C ILE A 15 -12.65 -13.25 -16.22
N GLU A 16 -13.64 -13.72 -15.44
CA GLU A 16 -14.82 -14.43 -15.95
C GLU A 16 -15.50 -13.76 -17.16
N ALA A 17 -16.17 -14.56 -17.98
CA ALA A 17 -16.84 -14.15 -19.22
C ALA A 17 -17.93 -13.07 -19.03
N GLU A 18 -18.38 -12.82 -17.80
CA GLU A 18 -19.31 -11.72 -17.50
C GLU A 18 -18.64 -10.34 -17.61
N PHE A 19 -17.31 -10.27 -17.56
CA PHE A 19 -16.52 -9.04 -17.62
C PHE A 19 -15.89 -8.79 -19.01
N ASN A 20 -16.59 -9.12 -20.10
CA ASN A 20 -16.10 -9.09 -21.49
C ASN A 20 -15.53 -7.74 -21.99
N ASN A 21 -15.74 -6.63 -21.27
CA ASN A 21 -15.26 -5.30 -21.65
C ASN A 21 -13.96 -4.90 -20.94
N VAL A 22 -13.28 -5.84 -20.29
CA VAL A 22 -12.12 -5.58 -19.46
C VAL A 22 -10.91 -6.33 -20.02
N VAL A 23 -9.80 -5.63 -20.19
CA VAL A 23 -8.53 -6.27 -20.54
C VAL A 23 -7.68 -6.39 -19.28
N SER A 24 -7.24 -7.61 -18.96
CA SER A 24 -6.47 -7.90 -17.76
C SER A 24 -5.20 -8.70 -18.02
N TRP A 25 -4.17 -8.39 -17.25
CA TRP A 25 -2.88 -9.08 -17.27
C TRP A 25 -2.44 -9.42 -15.86
N LEU A 26 -1.91 -10.62 -15.67
CA LEU A 26 -1.23 -11.03 -14.44
C LEU A 26 0.27 -10.87 -14.62
N HIS A 27 0.87 -10.09 -13.72
CA HIS A 27 2.30 -9.86 -13.63
C HIS A 27 2.80 -10.53 -12.36
N VAL A 28 3.70 -11.51 -12.48
CA VAL A 28 4.29 -12.18 -11.33
C VAL A 28 5.76 -11.81 -11.21
N CYS A 29 6.13 -11.30 -10.04
CA CYS A 29 7.49 -11.01 -9.66
C CYS A 29 7.95 -11.98 -8.57
N GLN A 30 9.18 -12.47 -8.67
CA GLN A 30 9.78 -13.38 -7.71
C GLN A 30 11.18 -12.89 -7.35
N VAL A 31 11.51 -12.91 -6.07
CA VAL A 31 12.82 -12.46 -5.53
C VAL A 31 13.86 -13.58 -5.61
N SER A 32 13.40 -14.83 -5.72
CA SER A 32 14.20 -16.04 -5.76
C SER A 32 13.45 -17.14 -6.51
N SER A 33 14.11 -18.22 -6.90
CA SER A 33 13.50 -19.43 -7.49
C SER A 33 12.54 -20.19 -6.56
N ASP A 34 12.25 -19.62 -5.38
CA ASP A 34 11.35 -20.18 -4.39
C ASP A 34 9.90 -19.77 -4.69
N GLU A 35 9.04 -20.79 -4.79
CA GLU A 35 7.61 -20.65 -5.05
C GLU A 35 6.86 -19.95 -3.90
N GLU A 36 7.46 -19.85 -2.71
CA GLU A 36 6.83 -19.25 -1.53
C GLU A 36 7.01 -17.73 -1.43
N SER A 37 7.87 -17.15 -2.27
CA SER A 37 8.28 -15.74 -2.23
C SER A 37 7.80 -14.95 -3.45
N LYS A 38 6.51 -15.09 -3.80
CA LYS A 38 5.91 -14.39 -4.96
C LYS A 38 5.26 -13.08 -4.55
N LEU A 39 5.45 -12.06 -5.38
CA LEU A 39 4.63 -10.86 -5.42
C LEU A 39 3.84 -10.89 -6.72
N SER A 40 2.52 -10.77 -6.61
CA SER A 40 1.62 -10.86 -7.75
C SER A 40 0.88 -9.56 -7.95
N CYS A 41 0.84 -9.08 -9.18
CA CYS A 41 0.15 -7.87 -9.55
C CYS A 41 -0.80 -8.17 -10.71
N ILE A 42 -2.10 -8.07 -10.46
CA ILE A 42 -3.13 -8.17 -11.48
C ILE A 42 -3.45 -6.75 -11.95
N SER A 43 -3.29 -6.49 -13.24
CA SER A 43 -3.68 -5.22 -13.85
C SER A 43 -4.98 -5.39 -14.64
N ILE A 44 -5.89 -4.43 -14.47
CA ILE A 44 -7.23 -4.43 -15.02
C ILE A 44 -7.45 -3.06 -15.66
N GLN A 45 -7.62 -3.01 -16.98
CA GLN A 45 -7.85 -1.78 -17.72
C GLN A 45 -9.33 -1.53 -17.97
N LEU A 46 -9.76 -0.29 -17.68
CA LEU A 46 -11.16 0.13 -17.67
C LEU A 46 -11.30 1.51 -18.33
N ASN A 47 -12.41 1.72 -19.03
CA ASN A 47 -12.71 2.95 -19.75
C ASN A 47 -13.97 3.68 -19.25
N SER A 48 -14.63 3.19 -18.20
CA SER A 48 -15.83 3.80 -17.63
C SER A 48 -15.77 3.82 -16.10
N GLU A 49 -15.96 5.01 -15.52
CA GLU A 49 -16.06 5.19 -14.07
C GLU A 49 -17.30 4.50 -13.49
N GLU A 50 -18.44 4.60 -14.17
CA GLU A 50 -19.69 3.96 -13.76
C GLU A 50 -19.55 2.43 -13.69
N TYR A 51 -18.85 1.86 -14.67
CA TYR A 51 -18.55 0.44 -14.67
C TYR A 51 -17.64 0.06 -13.52
N LEU A 52 -16.56 0.83 -13.27
CA LEU A 52 -15.67 0.59 -12.14
C LEU A 52 -16.44 0.69 -10.81
N TRP A 53 -17.25 1.73 -10.64
CA TRP A 53 -18.07 1.95 -9.44
C TRP A 53 -18.93 0.73 -9.11
N SER A 54 -19.55 0.14 -10.13
CA SER A 54 -20.49 -0.96 -9.98
C SER A 54 -19.81 -2.32 -9.84
N ASN A 55 -18.59 -2.49 -10.36
CA ASN A 55 -17.99 -3.81 -10.54
C ASN A 55 -16.66 -4.04 -9.79
N TRP A 56 -16.02 -3.02 -9.20
CA TRP A 56 -14.69 -3.19 -8.59
C TRP A 56 -14.67 -4.25 -7.46
N GLU A 57 -15.76 -4.40 -6.70
CA GLU A 57 -15.88 -5.42 -5.66
C GLU A 57 -15.95 -6.82 -6.27
N ALA A 58 -16.78 -7.00 -7.30
CA ALA A 58 -16.91 -8.26 -8.02
C ALA A 58 -15.59 -8.65 -8.68
N LEU A 59 -14.93 -7.71 -9.38
CA LEU A 59 -13.59 -7.92 -9.96
C LEU A 59 -12.56 -8.32 -8.90
N THR A 60 -12.61 -7.70 -7.71
CA THR A 60 -11.73 -8.07 -6.59
C THR A 60 -12.02 -9.49 -6.10
N ASN A 61 -13.30 -9.85 -5.98
CA ASN A 61 -13.72 -11.16 -5.53
C ASN A 61 -13.29 -12.27 -6.51
N GLU A 62 -13.41 -12.02 -7.81
CA GLU A 62 -12.93 -12.92 -8.84
C GLU A 62 -11.44 -13.18 -8.73
N VAL A 63 -10.63 -12.13 -8.54
CA VAL A 63 -9.19 -12.29 -8.30
C VAL A 63 -8.94 -13.07 -7.00
N ALA A 64 -9.73 -12.81 -5.95
CA ALA A 64 -9.58 -13.51 -4.68
C ALA A 64 -9.84 -15.02 -4.80
N ILE A 65 -10.93 -15.40 -5.47
CA ILE A 65 -11.35 -16.79 -5.64
C ILE A 65 -10.45 -17.52 -6.63
N ASN A 66 -10.23 -16.95 -7.82
CA ASN A 66 -9.59 -17.68 -8.92
C ASN A 66 -8.06 -17.63 -8.85
N TYR A 67 -7.48 -16.64 -8.18
CA TYR A 67 -6.03 -16.49 -8.08
C TYR A 67 -5.52 -16.60 -6.64
N ILE A 68 -5.93 -15.71 -5.75
CA ILE A 68 -5.32 -15.58 -4.41
C ILE A 68 -5.54 -16.84 -3.57
N SER A 69 -6.72 -17.48 -3.69
CA SER A 69 -7.04 -18.72 -2.99
C SER A 69 -6.09 -19.88 -3.35
N THR A 70 -5.58 -19.88 -4.59
CA THR A 70 -4.71 -20.94 -5.13
C THR A 70 -3.26 -20.84 -4.65
N LEU A 71 -2.87 -19.66 -4.14
CA LEU A 71 -1.53 -19.45 -3.57
C LEU A 71 -1.37 -20.30 -2.31
N LYS A 72 -0.23 -20.99 -2.18
CA LYS A 72 0.05 -21.84 -1.01
C LYS A 72 0.64 -21.03 0.16
N SER A 73 1.58 -20.16 -0.16
CA SER A 73 2.28 -19.34 0.82
C SER A 73 1.41 -18.19 1.33
N THR A 74 1.34 -18.07 2.66
CA THR A 74 0.72 -16.91 3.32
C THR A 74 1.42 -15.62 2.89
N PHE A 75 2.75 -15.65 2.72
CA PHE A 75 3.50 -14.49 2.22
C PHE A 75 3.02 -14.06 0.84
N SER A 76 2.87 -14.99 -0.11
CA SER A 76 2.38 -14.67 -1.45
C SER A 76 0.96 -14.11 -1.43
N LYS A 77 0.07 -14.65 -0.58
CA LYS A 77 -1.29 -14.09 -0.39
C LYS A 77 -1.27 -12.65 0.11
N TRP A 78 -0.39 -12.34 1.06
CA TRP A 78 -0.23 -10.99 1.58
C TRP A 78 0.42 -10.02 0.58
N ASN A 79 1.09 -10.52 -0.46
CA ASN A 79 1.79 -9.73 -1.47
C ASN A 79 1.07 -9.74 -2.83
N CYS A 80 -0.26 -9.76 -2.81
CA CYS A 80 -1.09 -9.54 -3.99
C CYS A 80 -1.51 -8.07 -4.12
N TYR A 81 -1.44 -7.58 -5.35
CA TYR A 81 -1.85 -6.24 -5.77
C TYR A 81 -2.86 -6.34 -6.91
N ILE A 82 -3.87 -5.48 -6.88
CA ILE A 82 -4.80 -5.26 -7.99
C ILE A 82 -4.65 -3.81 -8.43
N ILE A 83 -4.30 -3.61 -9.70
CA ILE A 83 -4.16 -2.31 -10.33
C ILE A 83 -5.35 -2.09 -11.24
N PHE A 84 -6.12 -1.05 -10.95
CA PHE A 84 -7.13 -0.52 -11.86
C PHE A 84 -6.51 0.61 -12.66
N ALA A 85 -6.25 0.37 -13.94
CA ALA A 85 -5.75 1.37 -14.88
C ALA A 85 -6.95 1.95 -15.65
N CYS A 86 -7.22 3.23 -15.41
CA CYS A 86 -8.43 3.91 -15.83
C CYS A 86 -8.11 4.95 -16.90
N THR A 87 -8.73 4.86 -18.09
CA THR A 87 -8.57 5.85 -19.17
C THR A 87 -9.43 7.11 -18.96
N PHE A 88 -9.89 7.32 -17.72
CA PHE A 88 -10.80 8.39 -17.31
C PHE A 88 -10.33 8.98 -15.98
N ASN A 89 -10.71 10.23 -15.73
CA ASN A 89 -10.51 10.86 -14.43
C ASN A 89 -11.46 10.22 -13.42
N ILE A 90 -10.92 9.72 -12.32
CA ILE A 90 -11.69 9.10 -11.26
C ILE A 90 -12.06 10.10 -10.17
N SER A 91 -13.29 10.02 -9.66
CA SER A 91 -13.70 10.76 -8.48
C SER A 91 -12.85 10.39 -7.25
N LYS A 92 -12.58 11.38 -6.40
CA LYS A 92 -11.83 11.18 -5.15
C LYS A 92 -12.52 10.19 -4.22
N GLU A 93 -13.84 10.18 -4.22
CA GLU A 93 -14.65 9.26 -3.41
C GLU A 93 -14.44 7.81 -3.84
N LEU A 94 -14.60 7.49 -5.12
CA LEU A 94 -14.42 6.13 -5.63
C LEU A 94 -12.97 5.67 -5.42
N LYS A 95 -12.00 6.54 -5.70
CA LYS A 95 -10.58 6.26 -5.46
C LYS A 95 -10.30 5.90 -4.01
N TYR A 96 -10.80 6.72 -3.08
CA TYR A 96 -10.65 6.46 -1.66
C TYR A 96 -11.32 5.14 -1.24
N LYS A 97 -12.53 4.88 -1.74
CA LYS A 97 -13.31 3.66 -1.44
C LYS A 97 -12.54 2.40 -1.83
N ILE A 98 -11.96 2.40 -3.04
CA ILE A 98 -11.22 1.25 -3.58
C ILE A 98 -9.88 1.08 -2.86
N GLU A 99 -9.05 2.12 -2.76
CA GLU A 99 -7.68 1.99 -2.23
C GLU A 99 -7.64 1.67 -0.72
N ASN A 100 -8.65 2.11 0.05
CA ASN A 100 -8.74 1.79 1.48
C ASN A 100 -9.43 0.46 1.77
N ASN A 101 -9.99 -0.21 0.75
CA ASN A 101 -10.61 -1.50 0.93
C ASN A 101 -9.53 -2.58 1.16
N LYS A 102 -9.52 -3.15 2.37
CA LYS A 102 -8.53 -4.16 2.81
C LYS A 102 -8.84 -5.60 2.38
N PHE A 103 -9.95 -5.83 1.66
CA PHE A 103 -10.35 -7.18 1.29
C PHE A 103 -9.43 -7.76 0.20
N ALA A 104 -8.94 -8.97 0.42
CA ALA A 104 -8.18 -9.82 -0.50
C ALA A 104 -6.79 -9.32 -0.97
N ALA A 105 -6.65 -8.06 -1.38
CA ALA A 105 -5.42 -7.53 -1.96
C ALA A 105 -5.30 -6.01 -1.74
N ARG A 106 -4.08 -5.49 -1.86
CA ARG A 106 -3.83 -4.05 -1.95
C ARG A 106 -4.31 -3.57 -3.32
N LYS A 107 -5.13 -2.52 -3.35
CA LYS A 107 -5.69 -1.96 -4.58
C LYS A 107 -5.02 -0.62 -4.86
N ILE A 108 -4.71 -0.38 -6.13
CA ILE A 108 -4.05 0.85 -6.58
C ILE A 108 -4.79 1.33 -7.82
N ILE A 109 -5.10 2.63 -7.86
CA ILE A 109 -5.70 3.25 -9.03
C ILE A 109 -4.65 4.08 -9.78
N ILE A 110 -4.65 3.93 -11.09
CA ILE A 110 -3.76 4.64 -11.99
C ILE A 110 -4.61 5.25 -13.09
N GLU A 111 -4.58 6.58 -13.17
CA GLU A 111 -5.22 7.33 -14.25
C GLU A 111 -4.23 7.38 -15.41
N VAL A 112 -4.66 6.91 -16.58
CA VAL A 112 -3.89 6.85 -17.82
C VAL A 112 -4.64 7.59 -18.91
N ASN A 113 -3.93 8.11 -19.92
CA ASN A 113 -4.59 8.90 -20.97
C ASN A 113 -5.31 8.01 -22.01
N ASP A 114 -4.83 6.78 -22.20
CA ASP A 114 -5.39 5.80 -23.13
C ASP A 114 -5.02 4.39 -22.64
N TYR A 115 -5.54 3.36 -23.32
CA TYR A 115 -5.16 1.98 -23.07
C TYR A 115 -3.64 1.82 -23.24
N ILE A 116 -3.00 1.34 -22.20
CA ILE A 116 -1.56 1.13 -22.16
C ILE A 116 -1.21 -0.34 -22.41
N SER A 117 -0.06 -0.58 -23.04
CA SER A 117 0.43 -1.92 -23.31
C SER A 117 0.93 -2.62 -22.05
N GLU A 118 1.06 -3.95 -22.09
CA GLU A 118 1.62 -4.75 -20.99
C GLU A 118 3.01 -4.24 -20.54
N PRO A 119 3.95 -3.88 -21.43
CA PRO A 119 5.25 -3.34 -21.03
C PRO A 119 5.16 -2.00 -20.29
N GLU A 120 4.21 -1.15 -20.66
CA GLU A 120 3.99 0.14 -20.00
C GLU A 120 3.42 -0.05 -18.59
N ILE A 121 2.43 -0.94 -18.44
CA ILE A 121 1.90 -1.35 -17.13
C ILE A 121 3.02 -1.91 -16.26
N ARG A 122 3.84 -2.81 -16.82
CA ARG A 122 4.98 -3.42 -16.13
C ARG A 122 5.95 -2.35 -15.63
N ASN A 123 6.27 -1.36 -16.44
CA ASN A 123 7.14 -0.26 -16.02
C ASN A 123 6.53 0.55 -14.86
N ILE A 124 5.22 0.79 -14.89
CA ILE A 124 4.52 1.47 -13.80
C ILE A 124 4.58 0.65 -12.51
N ILE A 125 4.35 -0.66 -12.58
CA ILE A 125 4.48 -1.61 -11.46
C ILE A 125 5.90 -1.56 -10.88
N ASN A 126 6.91 -1.63 -11.74
CA ASN A 126 8.32 -1.60 -11.34
C ASN A 126 8.67 -0.34 -10.55
N ASN A 127 8.16 0.80 -10.98
CA ASN A 127 8.45 2.07 -10.34
C ASN A 127 7.62 2.30 -9.07
N ARG A 128 6.33 1.94 -9.08
CA ARG A 128 5.42 2.22 -7.94
C ARG A 128 5.50 1.20 -6.82
N ILE A 129 5.59 -0.08 -7.14
CA ILE A 129 5.50 -1.17 -6.14
C ILE A 129 6.89 -1.67 -5.78
N LEU A 130 7.75 -1.88 -6.79
CA LEU A 130 9.06 -2.49 -6.62
C LEU A 130 10.19 -1.46 -6.47
N ALA A 131 9.86 -0.17 -6.61
CA ALA A 131 10.78 0.97 -6.43
C ALA A 131 12.10 0.83 -7.22
N PHE A 132 12.05 0.27 -8.43
CA PHE A 132 13.23 0.06 -9.28
C PHE A 132 13.96 1.36 -9.61
N ASN A 133 13.23 2.46 -9.71
CA ASN A 133 13.73 3.81 -9.96
C ASN A 133 14.53 4.41 -8.79
N ILE A 134 14.52 3.79 -7.61
CA ILE A 134 15.37 4.23 -6.50
C ILE A 134 16.80 3.78 -6.79
N ASN A 135 17.64 4.72 -7.21
CA ASN A 135 19.08 4.57 -7.19
C ASN A 135 19.55 4.91 -5.78
N LEU A 136 19.89 3.88 -5.01
CA LEU A 136 20.77 4.04 -3.86
C LEU A 136 22.14 4.39 -4.44
N SER A 137 22.35 5.66 -4.79
CA SER A 137 23.72 6.17 -4.87
C SER A 137 24.36 5.84 -3.53
N ASP A 138 25.57 5.31 -3.54
CA ASP A 138 26.40 5.13 -2.35
C ASP A 138 26.66 6.51 -1.73
N SER A 139 25.64 7.05 -1.06
CA SER A 139 25.69 8.32 -0.37
C SER A 139 26.56 8.06 0.84
N SER A 140 27.81 8.48 0.72
CA SER A 140 28.78 8.68 1.78
C SER A 140 28.13 8.78 3.16
N ALA A 141 28.44 7.80 4.02
CA ALA A 141 28.18 7.75 5.45
C ALA A 141 26.93 8.52 5.92
N PHE A 142 25.83 7.79 6.18
CA PHE A 142 24.75 8.29 7.03
C PHE A 142 25.38 8.92 8.28
N LYS A 143 25.40 10.26 8.35
CA LYS A 143 25.64 10.93 9.62
C LYS A 143 24.42 10.59 10.44
N VAL A 144 24.58 9.72 11.42
CA VAL A 144 23.62 9.57 12.51
C VAL A 144 23.59 10.93 13.18
N ILE A 145 22.63 11.76 12.78
CA ILE A 145 22.31 12.96 13.52
C ILE A 145 21.58 12.42 14.74
N GLU A 146 22.27 12.36 15.89
CA GLU A 146 21.58 12.25 17.16
C GLU A 146 20.66 13.46 17.27
N GLN A 147 19.39 13.26 16.92
CA GLN A 147 18.37 14.26 17.18
C GLN A 147 18.02 14.12 18.65
N PRO A 148 18.35 15.12 19.49
CA PRO A 148 17.92 15.09 20.88
C PRO A 148 16.39 15.05 20.89
N LEU A 149 15.85 14.34 21.88
CA LEU A 149 14.42 14.33 22.12
C LEU A 149 13.92 15.76 22.35
N SER A 150 12.63 15.98 22.08
CA SER A 150 12.02 17.26 22.46
C SER A 150 12.01 17.39 23.99
N LYS A 151 12.09 18.62 24.50
CA LYS A 151 12.01 18.90 25.95
C LYS A 151 10.83 18.20 26.63
N THR A 152 9.69 18.11 25.93
CA THR A 152 8.49 17.42 26.43
C THR A 152 8.71 15.91 26.56
N SER A 153 9.41 15.29 25.60
CA SER A 153 9.75 13.87 25.64
C SER A 153 10.72 13.55 26.78
N ASP A 154 11.68 14.43 27.06
CA ASP A 154 12.60 14.25 28.21
C ASP A 154 11.84 14.29 29.54
N ILE A 155 10.95 15.27 29.71
CA ILE A 155 10.10 15.40 30.90
C ILE A 155 9.21 14.15 31.09
N LEU A 156 8.64 13.63 30.01
CA LEU A 156 7.81 12.42 30.03
C LEU A 156 8.60 11.20 30.52
N ILE A 157 9.85 11.06 30.08
CA ILE A 157 10.73 9.96 30.49
C ILE A 157 11.12 10.11 31.97
N GLU A 158 11.45 11.32 32.42
CA GLU A 158 11.81 11.60 33.81
C GLU A 158 10.66 11.33 34.79
N MET A 159 9.44 11.68 34.42
CA MET A 159 8.28 11.59 35.31
C MET A 159 7.82 10.16 35.60
N LYS A 160 8.25 9.17 34.80
CA LYS A 160 7.90 7.74 34.98
C LYS A 160 6.41 7.51 35.25
N LEU A 161 5.56 8.16 34.45
CA LEU A 161 4.11 8.06 34.62
C LEU A 161 3.65 6.60 34.46
N PRO A 162 2.71 6.14 35.30
CA PRO A 162 2.23 4.76 35.23
C PRO A 162 1.46 4.52 33.91
N LEU A 163 1.86 3.46 33.20
CA LEU A 163 1.34 3.10 31.87
C LEU A 163 0.18 2.10 31.93
N ASP A 164 -0.11 1.54 33.09
CA ASP A 164 -1.17 0.57 33.28
C ASP A 164 -2.57 1.19 33.14
N LYS A 165 -3.57 0.33 32.94
CA LYS A 165 -4.96 0.75 32.69
C LYS A 165 -5.77 0.97 33.98
N LYS A 166 -5.14 1.07 35.14
CA LYS A 166 -5.85 1.36 36.40
C LYS A 166 -6.35 2.80 36.39
N ASP A 167 -7.53 3.02 36.95
CA ASP A 167 -8.17 4.34 36.97
C ASP A 167 -7.29 5.40 37.64
N GLU A 168 -6.58 5.03 38.71
CA GLU A 168 -5.64 5.92 39.39
C GLU A 168 -4.48 6.37 38.47
N SER A 169 -3.96 5.45 37.67
CA SER A 169 -2.87 5.72 36.71
C SER A 169 -3.34 6.55 35.52
N ILE A 170 -4.59 6.36 35.09
CA ILE A 170 -5.23 7.19 34.06
C ILE A 170 -5.42 8.62 34.59
N ASN A 171 -5.96 8.77 35.80
CA ASN A 171 -6.19 10.07 36.42
C ASN A 171 -4.89 10.86 36.63
N LYS A 172 -3.81 10.19 37.06
CA LYS A 172 -2.47 10.81 37.17
C LYS A 172 -1.96 11.33 35.83
N ARG A 173 -2.14 10.59 34.75
CA ARG A 173 -1.75 11.03 33.40
C ARG A 173 -2.61 12.19 32.91
N GLN A 174 -3.92 12.14 33.13
CA GLN A 174 -4.84 13.23 32.73
C GLN A 174 -4.55 14.53 33.47
N ALA A 175 -4.30 14.47 34.79
CA ALA A 175 -3.93 15.63 35.58
C ALA A 175 -2.62 16.26 35.09
N TRP A 176 -1.64 15.44 34.70
CA TRP A 176 -0.40 15.93 34.11
C TRP A 176 -0.62 16.62 32.76
N ILE A 177 -1.38 16.00 31.86
CA ILE A 177 -1.70 16.58 30.53
C ILE A 177 -2.35 17.96 30.71
N ALA A 178 -3.32 18.08 31.62
CA ALA A 178 -3.98 19.35 31.89
C ALA A 178 -2.99 20.43 32.36
N LYS A 179 -2.11 20.09 33.30
CA LYS A 179 -1.07 21.00 33.80
C LYS A 179 -0.09 21.44 32.70
N GLU A 180 0.30 20.52 31.83
CA GLU A 180 1.24 20.81 30.74
C GLU A 180 0.61 21.69 29.66
N ILE A 181 -0.66 21.45 29.32
CA ILE A 181 -1.45 22.31 28.42
C ILE A 181 -1.53 23.74 28.98
N ASP A 182 -1.78 23.90 30.28
CA ASP A 182 -1.86 25.22 30.91
C ASP A 182 -0.49 25.93 30.89
N ARG A 183 0.60 25.20 31.13
CA ARG A 183 1.97 25.74 31.04
C ARG A 183 2.30 26.26 29.63
N ILE A 184 1.90 25.51 28.60
CA ILE A 184 2.13 25.92 27.21
C ILE A 184 1.34 27.20 26.89
N LYS A 185 0.06 27.26 27.29
CA LYS A 185 -0.78 28.45 27.08
C LYS A 185 -0.27 29.71 27.78
N THR A 186 0.38 29.57 28.94
CA THR A 186 0.95 30.71 29.67
C THR A 186 2.28 31.21 29.10
N ASN A 187 3.03 30.36 28.39
CA ASN A 187 4.29 30.72 27.76
C ASN A 187 4.14 31.26 26.33
N GLU A 188 2.93 31.24 25.75
CA GLU A 188 2.63 31.76 24.41
C GLU A 188 2.00 33.18 24.42
N ASN A 189 1.92 33.84 25.59
CA ASN A 189 1.52 35.25 25.75
C ASN A 189 2.70 36.15 26.15
#